data_AF-A0A1E3FH16-F1
#
_entry.id   AF-A0A1E3FH16-F1
#
_cell.length_a   1.000
_cell.length_b   1.000
_cell.length_c   1.000
_cell.angle_alpha   90.00
_cell.angle_beta   90.00
_cell.angle_gamma   90.00
#
_symmetry.space_group_name_H-M   'P 1'
#
loop_
_entity.id
_entity.type
_entity.pdbx_description
1 polymer ?
#
loop_
_entity_poly.entity_id
_entity_poly.type
_entity_poly.pdbx_seq_one_letter_code
_entity_poly.pdbx_strand_id
1 'polypeptide(L)'
;MTRPIGNPNLDNASKARTVHGDRTALRIALRLWGIDERDAQAWLTGPRSKPMQLDWRIARDRAAAGADIVVHVVKQAARRSDGFCWNCIGANGALNRSLDHARTEIALFAGDARELPRKRSGHWAIAGALDIPSALDTLGRSLHASAARLPDGRITVRRDLLALIATRLDAMVASHAGNR
;
A
#
# COMPACT_ATOMS: atom_id res chain seq x y z
N MET A 1 -20.69 23.14 55.58
CA MET A 1 -20.29 24.07 54.51
C MET A 1 -18.92 23.64 53.99
N THR A 2 -18.87 22.72 53.02
CA THR A 2 -18.67 22.92 51.56
C THR A 2 -17.18 23.03 51.16
N ARG A 3 -16.66 22.00 50.47
CA ARG A 3 -15.34 21.97 49.78
C ARG A 3 -15.41 22.82 48.49
N PRO A 4 -14.26 23.22 47.89
CA PRO A 4 -13.67 22.37 46.82
C PRO A 4 -12.12 22.32 46.88
N ILE A 5 -11.48 21.17 47.07
CA ILE A 5 -10.92 20.29 46.03
C ILE A 5 -10.60 21.04 44.72
N GLY A 6 -9.32 21.39 44.54
CA GLY A 6 -8.80 21.80 43.24
C GLY A 6 -8.98 20.67 42.23
N ASN A 7 -9.63 20.97 41.11
CA ASN A 7 -9.86 20.06 40.01
C ASN A 7 -8.55 19.81 39.23
N PRO A 8 -8.00 18.58 39.18
CA PRO A 8 -7.00 18.20 38.20
C PRO A 8 -7.74 17.56 37.03
N ASN A 9 -8.36 18.33 36.14
CA ASN A 9 -9.01 17.75 34.96
C ASN A 9 -9.36 18.72 33.82
N LEU A 10 -8.58 19.79 33.63
CA LEU A 10 -8.74 20.66 32.45
C LEU A 10 -7.98 20.17 31.21
N ASP A 11 -7.10 19.17 31.34
CA ASP A 11 -6.33 18.64 30.20
C ASP A 11 -7.02 17.45 29.49
N ASN A 12 -8.14 16.96 30.02
CA ASN A 12 -8.91 15.87 29.42
C ASN A 12 -9.89 16.32 28.32
N ALA A 13 -9.93 17.62 28.00
CA ALA A 13 -10.78 18.16 26.94
C ALA A 13 -10.09 18.30 25.57
N SER A 14 -8.78 18.02 25.47
CA SER A 14 -8.04 18.06 24.20
C SER A 14 -7.93 16.72 23.48
N LYS A 15 -8.40 15.63 24.10
CA LYS A 15 -8.83 14.44 23.35
C LYS A 15 -10.29 14.60 22.94
N ALA A 16 -10.56 15.72 22.27
CA ALA A 16 -11.72 15.85 21.43
C ALA A 16 -11.73 14.63 20.51
N ARG A 17 -12.67 13.74 20.82
CA ARG A 17 -13.26 12.73 19.94
C ARG A 17 -12.95 13.11 18.51
N THR A 18 -11.95 12.49 17.93
CA THR A 18 -11.74 12.55 16.48
C THR A 18 -12.97 11.87 15.94
N VAL A 19 -13.87 12.72 15.45
CA VAL A 19 -15.17 12.42 14.89
C VAL A 19 -15.06 11.11 14.14
N HIS A 20 -15.89 10.15 14.59
CA HIS A 20 -16.14 8.89 13.92
C HIS A 20 -16.88 9.19 12.61
N GLY A 21 -16.20 9.88 11.71
CA GLY A 21 -16.64 10.20 10.37
C GLY A 21 -16.46 8.96 9.52
N ASP A 22 -17.57 8.29 9.24
CA ASP A 22 -17.87 7.63 7.98
C ASP A 22 -16.64 7.15 7.18
N ARG A 23 -15.97 6.07 7.67
CA ARG A 23 -14.81 5.45 7.01
C ARG A 23 -15.25 4.68 5.77
N THR A 24 -15.58 5.40 4.70
CA THR A 24 -15.99 4.81 3.43
C THR A 24 -14.79 4.40 2.58
N ALA A 25 -13.66 5.12 2.64
CA ALA A 25 -12.50 4.86 1.78
C ALA A 25 -11.44 3.95 2.40
N LEU A 26 -10.95 3.01 1.59
CA LEU A 26 -9.78 2.17 1.88
C LEU A 26 -8.51 3.03 1.80
N ARG A 27 -7.79 3.15 2.92
CA ARG A 27 -6.59 3.99 3.01
C ARG A 27 -5.36 3.20 2.61
N ILE A 28 -4.74 3.58 1.50
CA ILE A 28 -3.56 2.91 0.96
C ILE A 28 -2.35 3.82 1.08
N ALA A 29 -1.35 3.35 1.82
CA ALA A 29 -0.05 3.99 1.89
C ALA A 29 0.89 3.47 0.79
N LEU A 30 1.49 4.37 0.02
CA LEU A 30 2.57 4.06 -0.92
C LEU A 30 3.92 4.22 -0.23
N ARG A 31 4.70 3.15 -0.18
CA ARG A 31 6.10 3.21 0.20
C ARG A 31 6.97 3.03 -1.03
N LEU A 32 7.74 4.06 -1.35
CA LEU A 32 8.47 4.17 -2.60
C LEU A 32 9.90 3.60 -2.46
N TRP A 33 10.34 2.83 -3.46
CA TRP A 33 11.69 2.27 -3.54
C TRP A 33 12.29 2.56 -4.92
N GLY A 34 13.24 3.48 -4.96
CA GLY A 34 13.87 3.93 -6.22
C GLY A 34 12.95 4.78 -7.11
N ILE A 35 11.95 5.41 -6.51
CA ILE A 35 10.96 6.27 -7.18
C ILE A 35 11.02 7.64 -6.51
N ASP A 36 11.03 8.70 -7.32
CA ASP A 36 10.95 10.06 -6.83
C ASP A 36 9.53 10.36 -6.31
N GLU A 37 9.44 11.03 -5.16
CA GLU A 37 8.16 11.35 -4.53
C GLU A 37 7.29 12.27 -5.41
N ARG A 38 7.91 13.19 -6.17
CA ARG A 38 7.20 14.09 -7.08
C ARG A 38 6.55 13.32 -8.23
N ASP A 39 7.28 12.37 -8.81
CA ASP A 39 6.75 11.48 -9.86
C ASP A 39 5.57 10.69 -9.31
N ALA A 40 5.71 10.12 -8.10
CA ALA A 40 4.64 9.37 -7.46
C ALA A 40 3.41 10.24 -7.16
N GLN A 41 3.61 11.48 -6.72
CA GLN A 41 2.52 12.40 -6.43
C GLN A 41 1.67 12.71 -7.68
N ALA A 42 2.30 12.79 -8.86
CA ALA A 42 1.60 13.01 -10.12
C ALA A 42 0.64 11.86 -10.49
N TRP A 43 0.91 10.63 -10.03
CA TRP A 43 0.01 9.48 -10.25
C TRP A 43 -1.26 9.58 -9.41
N LEU A 44 -1.13 10.12 -8.19
CA LEU A 44 -2.23 10.18 -7.22
C LEU A 44 -3.24 11.29 -7.53
N THR A 45 -2.79 12.38 -8.15
CA THR A 45 -3.62 13.54 -8.52
C THR A 45 -4.38 13.36 -9.84
N GLY A 46 -4.18 12.25 -10.54
CA GLY A 46 -4.80 11.97 -11.84
C GLY A 46 -6.31 11.64 -11.76
N PRO A 47 -7.05 11.83 -12.87
CA PRO A 47 -8.50 11.58 -12.94
C PRO A 47 -8.90 10.11 -12.70
N ARG A 48 -7.95 9.16 -12.78
CA ARG A 48 -8.17 7.72 -12.52
C ARG A 48 -8.47 7.40 -11.05
N SER A 49 -8.14 8.31 -10.13
CA SER A 49 -8.35 8.15 -8.69
C SER A 49 -9.80 8.39 -8.22
N LYS A 50 -10.69 8.92 -9.08
CA LYS A 50 -11.97 9.54 -8.66
C LYS A 50 -13.19 8.64 -8.43
N PRO A 51 -13.39 7.46 -9.07
CA PRO A 51 -14.63 6.72 -8.87
C PRO A 51 -14.59 5.68 -7.75
N MET A 52 -13.44 5.45 -7.12
CA MET A 52 -13.29 4.39 -6.13
C MET A 52 -12.99 5.00 -4.76
N GLN A 53 -13.58 4.44 -3.70
CA GLN A 53 -13.35 4.85 -2.31
C GLN A 53 -11.93 4.41 -1.88
N LEU A 54 -10.90 4.95 -2.54
CA LEU A 54 -9.49 4.75 -2.24
C LEU A 54 -8.89 6.08 -1.82
N ASP A 55 -8.22 6.09 -0.68
CA ASP A 55 -7.44 7.22 -0.19
C ASP A 55 -5.96 6.86 -0.27
N TRP A 56 -5.30 7.30 -1.35
CA TRP A 56 -3.88 7.06 -1.57
C TRP A 56 -3.03 8.15 -0.91
N ARG A 57 -1.99 7.73 -0.19
CA ARG A 57 -1.03 8.66 0.43
C ARG A 57 0.38 8.12 0.31
N ILE A 58 1.37 8.98 0.15
CA ILE A 58 2.78 8.58 0.20
C ILE A 58 3.20 8.47 1.67
N ALA A 59 3.66 7.29 2.08
CA ALA A 59 4.17 7.06 3.42
C ALA A 59 5.65 7.42 3.51
N ARG A 60 5.93 8.49 4.26
CA ARG A 60 7.30 8.95 4.56
C ARG A 60 7.89 8.25 5.78
N ASP A 61 7.05 7.88 6.74
CA ASP A 61 7.45 7.16 7.94
C ASP A 61 7.30 5.64 7.77
N ARG A 62 8.09 4.89 8.54
CA ARG A 62 8.04 3.41 8.50
C ARG A 62 6.70 2.87 9.02
N ALA A 63 6.05 3.57 9.94
CA ALA A 63 4.83 3.10 10.58
C ALA A 63 3.61 3.30 9.68
N ALA A 64 3.65 4.12 8.63
CA ALA A 64 2.54 4.39 7.72
C ALA A 64 1.21 4.56 8.49
N ALA A 65 1.26 5.39 9.55
CA ALA A 65 0.23 5.41 10.57
C ALA A 65 -1.13 5.75 9.97
N GLY A 66 -2.14 4.93 10.28
CA GLY A 66 -3.50 5.11 9.80
C GLY A 66 -3.76 4.59 8.38
N ALA A 67 -2.82 3.92 7.71
CA ALA A 67 -3.12 3.15 6.51
C ALA A 67 -3.78 1.80 6.86
N ASP A 68 -4.73 1.37 6.03
CA ASP A 68 -5.32 0.03 6.12
C ASP A 68 -4.42 -0.99 5.39
N ILE A 69 -3.72 -0.55 4.33
CA ILE A 69 -2.78 -1.35 3.53
C ILE A 69 -1.56 -0.51 3.18
N VAL A 70 -0.37 -1.13 3.17
CA VAL A 70 0.84 -0.53 2.58
C VAL A 70 1.18 -1.23 1.27
N VAL A 71 1.32 -0.45 0.20
CA VAL A 71 1.84 -0.90 -1.10
C VAL A 71 3.28 -0.42 -1.25
N HIS A 72 4.21 -1.36 -1.34
CA HIS A 72 5.62 -1.09 -1.62
C HIS A 72 5.81 -0.99 -3.13
N VAL A 73 5.94 0.22 -3.67
CA VAL A 73 6.16 0.42 -5.10
C VAL A 73 7.66 0.37 -5.36
N VAL A 74 8.10 -0.61 -6.13
CA VAL A 74 9.52 -0.93 -6.32
C VAL A 74 9.88 -0.74 -7.78
N LYS A 75 10.71 0.25 -8.09
CA LYS A 75 11.28 0.42 -9.42
C LYS A 75 12.54 -0.41 -9.56
N GLN A 76 12.68 -1.09 -10.69
CA GLN A 76 13.96 -1.69 -11.08
C GLN A 76 15.07 -0.63 -11.04
N ALA A 77 16.26 -0.99 -10.53
CA ALA A 77 17.40 -0.09 -10.59
C ALA A 77 17.79 0.18 -12.06
N ALA A 78 18.08 1.44 -12.40
CA ALA A 78 18.31 1.88 -13.78
C ALA A 78 19.54 1.25 -14.47
N ARG A 79 20.47 0.67 -13.70
CA ARG A 79 21.66 -0.01 -14.24
C ARG A 79 21.43 -1.51 -14.32
N ARG A 80 21.12 -1.99 -15.54
CA ARG A 80 21.10 -3.42 -15.90
C ARG A 80 22.44 -4.14 -15.67
N SER A 81 23.55 -3.40 -15.59
CA SER A 81 24.91 -3.97 -15.48
C SER A 81 25.14 -4.79 -14.22
N ASP A 82 24.35 -4.56 -13.17
CA ASP A 82 24.66 -5.13 -11.86
C ASP A 82 23.76 -6.34 -11.55
N GLY A 83 22.74 -6.62 -12.40
CA GLY A 83 21.78 -7.73 -12.23
C GLY A 83 21.00 -7.72 -10.90
N PHE A 84 21.23 -6.71 -10.06
CA PHE A 84 20.87 -6.74 -8.65
C PHE A 84 19.96 -5.57 -8.30
N CYS A 85 18.71 -5.89 -7.97
CA CYS A 85 17.73 -4.89 -7.57
C CYS A 85 17.90 -4.50 -6.10
N TRP A 86 18.75 -3.50 -5.81
CA TRP A 86 18.92 -2.96 -4.45
C TRP A 86 17.60 -2.50 -3.82
N ASN A 87 16.70 -1.90 -4.62
CA ASN A 87 15.36 -1.51 -4.18
C ASN A 87 14.53 -2.71 -3.70
N CYS A 88 14.71 -3.87 -4.33
CA CYS A 88 14.01 -5.10 -3.97
C CYS A 88 14.48 -5.62 -2.61
N ILE A 89 15.76 -5.46 -2.24
CA ILE A 89 16.25 -5.83 -0.90
C ILE A 89 15.58 -4.98 0.19
N GLY A 90 15.53 -3.66 -0.01
CA GLY A 90 14.88 -2.75 0.93
C GLY A 90 13.40 -3.07 1.14
N ALA A 91 12.67 -3.26 0.04
CA ALA A 91 11.25 -3.64 0.08
C ALA A 91 11.04 -5.01 0.72
N ASN A 92 11.86 -6.01 0.37
CA ASN A 92 11.80 -7.35 0.93
C ASN A 92 12.03 -7.36 2.44
N GLY A 93 13.04 -6.61 2.91
CA GLY A 93 13.31 -6.46 4.34
C GLY A 93 12.17 -5.75 5.08
N ALA A 94 11.47 -4.82 4.43
CA ALA A 94 10.29 -4.17 5.02
C ALA A 94 9.11 -5.14 5.14
N LEU A 95 8.80 -5.89 4.08
CA LEU A 95 7.76 -6.94 4.10
C LEU A 95 8.07 -8.04 5.12
N ASN A 96 9.34 -8.40 5.28
CA ASN A 96 9.75 -9.39 6.28
C ASN A 96 9.40 -8.95 7.70
N ARG A 97 9.70 -7.69 8.06
CA ARG A 97 9.38 -7.15 9.38
C ARG A 97 7.88 -6.95 9.60
N SER A 98 7.11 -6.80 8.53
CA SER A 98 5.66 -6.67 8.59
C SER A 98 4.94 -7.98 8.94
N LEU A 99 5.48 -9.12 8.49
CA LEU A 99 5.02 -10.45 8.91
C LEU A 99 4.97 -10.56 10.44
N ASP A 100 5.94 -9.96 11.13
CA ASP A 100 6.02 -9.96 12.59
C ASP A 100 4.99 -9.04 13.28
N HIS A 101 4.37 -8.10 12.55
CA HIS A 101 3.53 -7.02 13.11
C HIS A 101 2.06 -7.06 12.64
N ALA A 102 1.61 -8.17 12.05
CA ALA A 102 0.22 -8.41 11.61
C ALA A 102 -0.37 -7.33 10.66
N ARG A 103 0.46 -6.58 9.93
CA ARG A 103 0.00 -5.55 8.98
C ARG A 103 -0.23 -6.13 7.58
N THR A 104 -1.24 -5.61 6.88
CA THR A 104 -1.53 -5.96 5.49
C THR A 104 -0.63 -5.16 4.55
N GLU A 105 0.34 -5.84 3.92
CA GLU A 105 1.31 -5.21 3.00
C GLU A 105 1.52 -6.06 1.75
N ILE A 106 1.75 -5.39 0.62
CA ILE A 106 2.06 -6.01 -0.68
C ILE A 106 3.11 -5.17 -1.42
N ALA A 107 3.98 -5.79 -2.20
CA ALA A 107 4.85 -5.09 -3.14
C ALA A 107 4.28 -5.08 -4.55
N LEU A 108 4.42 -3.95 -5.24
CA LEU A 108 4.21 -3.81 -6.68
C LEU A 108 5.58 -3.55 -7.33
N PHE A 109 6.08 -4.52 -8.07
CA PHE A 109 7.36 -4.42 -8.78
C PHE A 109 7.16 -3.91 -10.20
N ALA A 110 7.77 -2.77 -10.51
CA ALA A 110 7.80 -2.16 -11.82
C ALA A 110 9.01 -2.67 -12.63
N GLY A 111 8.84 -3.85 -13.22
CA GLY A 111 9.84 -4.55 -14.02
C GLY A 111 9.36 -5.94 -14.43
N ASP A 112 10.29 -6.76 -14.93
CA ASP A 112 10.02 -8.14 -15.35
C ASP A 112 10.19 -9.14 -14.19
N ALA A 113 9.38 -10.20 -14.16
CA ALA A 113 9.45 -11.25 -13.13
C ALA A 113 10.85 -11.88 -12.98
N ARG A 114 11.61 -11.96 -14.08
CA ARG A 114 12.98 -12.50 -14.13
C ARG A 114 13.97 -11.66 -13.34
N GLU A 115 13.63 -10.41 -13.04
CA GLU A 115 14.48 -9.44 -12.35
C GLU A 115 14.23 -9.43 -10.83
N LEU A 116 13.21 -10.16 -10.36
CA LEU A 116 12.92 -10.30 -8.95
C LEU A 116 13.87 -11.28 -8.25
N PRO A 117 14.28 -11.00 -7.00
CA PRO A 117 15.05 -11.95 -6.19
C PRO A 117 14.33 -13.29 -6.05
N ARG A 118 15.05 -14.42 -6.08
CA ARG A 118 14.44 -15.76 -5.93
C ARG A 118 13.72 -15.96 -4.59
N LYS A 119 14.28 -15.42 -3.50
CA LYS A 119 13.70 -15.48 -2.15
C LYS A 119 13.04 -14.15 -1.83
N ARG A 120 11.73 -14.19 -1.53
CA ARG A 120 10.93 -13.01 -1.22
C ARG A 120 9.99 -13.28 -0.06
N SER A 121 9.83 -12.29 0.81
CA SER A 121 8.89 -12.26 1.93
C SER A 121 7.62 -11.55 1.51
N GLY A 122 6.49 -11.98 2.05
CA GLY A 122 5.19 -11.37 1.78
C GLY A 122 4.69 -11.58 0.34
N HIS A 123 3.75 -10.72 -0.08
CA HIS A 123 3.12 -10.80 -1.39
C HIS A 123 3.75 -9.79 -2.35
N TRP A 124 3.96 -10.22 -3.59
CA TRP A 124 4.56 -9.43 -4.65
C TRP A 124 3.69 -9.56 -5.89
N ALA A 125 3.29 -8.43 -6.47
CA ALA A 125 2.66 -8.32 -7.77
C ALA A 125 3.62 -7.65 -8.75
N ILE A 126 3.52 -7.99 -10.03
CA ILE A 126 4.43 -7.57 -11.08
C ILE A 126 3.67 -6.71 -12.08
N ALA A 127 4.11 -5.47 -12.30
CA ALA A 127 3.50 -4.58 -13.27
C ALA A 127 3.75 -5.04 -14.71
N GLY A 128 4.90 -5.67 -14.96
CA GLY A 128 5.29 -6.19 -16.27
C GLY A 128 5.32 -5.09 -17.33
N ALA A 129 4.45 -5.19 -18.33
CA ALA A 129 4.34 -4.22 -19.42
C ALA A 129 3.49 -2.98 -19.06
N LEU A 130 2.80 -2.98 -17.92
CA LEU A 130 2.03 -1.83 -17.46
C LEU A 130 2.97 -0.75 -16.91
N ASP A 131 2.64 0.51 -17.19
CA ASP A 131 3.22 1.62 -16.46
C ASP A 131 2.74 1.60 -14.99
N ILE A 132 3.54 2.17 -14.10
CA ILE A 132 3.27 2.17 -12.65
C ILE A 132 1.86 2.71 -12.32
N PRO A 133 1.38 3.82 -12.92
CA PRO A 133 0.03 4.30 -12.67
C PRO A 133 -1.07 3.30 -13.02
N SER A 134 -0.99 2.61 -14.16
CA SER A 134 -2.01 1.63 -14.56
C SER A 134 -1.95 0.37 -13.71
N ALA A 135 -0.75 -0.05 -13.31
CA ALA A 135 -0.57 -1.16 -12.39
C ALA A 135 -1.11 -0.84 -10.98
N LEU A 136 -0.90 0.39 -10.48
CA LEU A 136 -1.49 0.87 -9.22
C LEU A 136 -3.02 0.97 -9.28
N ASP A 137 -3.58 1.44 -10.40
CA ASP A 137 -5.04 1.46 -10.59
C ASP A 137 -5.63 0.04 -10.55
N THR A 138 -5.02 -0.89 -11.28
CA THR A 138 -5.46 -2.30 -11.32
C THR A 138 -5.34 -2.97 -9.95
N LEU A 139 -4.22 -2.74 -9.25
CA LEU A 139 -4.01 -3.24 -7.90
C LEU A 139 -5.04 -2.63 -6.93
N GLY A 140 -5.23 -1.31 -6.99
CA GLY A 140 -6.21 -0.59 -6.18
C GLY A 140 -7.61 -1.15 -6.34
N ARG A 141 -8.08 -1.35 -7.58
CA ARG A 141 -9.36 -2.01 -7.91
C ARG A 141 -9.50 -3.38 -7.27
N SER A 142 -8.45 -4.18 -7.38
CA SER A 142 -8.44 -5.53 -6.83
C SER A 142 -8.47 -5.54 -5.30
N LEU A 143 -7.72 -4.63 -4.66
CA LEU A 143 -7.72 -4.45 -3.20
C LEU A 143 -9.09 -4.00 -2.70
N HIS A 144 -9.69 -3.00 -3.35
CA HIS A 144 -11.02 -2.51 -2.98
C HIS A 144 -12.11 -3.56 -3.15
N ALA A 145 -12.10 -4.30 -4.27
CA ALA A 145 -13.04 -5.40 -4.51
C ALA A 145 -12.90 -6.54 -3.49
N SER A 146 -11.72 -6.69 -2.90
CA SER A 146 -11.41 -7.72 -1.90
C SER A 146 -11.50 -7.20 -0.46
N ALA A 147 -11.88 -5.93 -0.28
CA ALA A 147 -11.97 -5.31 1.03
C ALA A 147 -13.30 -5.67 1.70
N ALA A 148 -13.23 -5.99 2.99
CA ALA A 148 -14.39 -6.22 3.84
C ALA A 148 -14.51 -5.11 4.88
N ARG A 149 -15.74 -4.72 5.21
CA ARG A 149 -16.03 -3.86 6.35
C ARG A 149 -16.18 -4.71 7.61
N LEU A 150 -15.48 -4.31 8.66
CA LEU A 150 -15.59 -4.88 9.99
C LEU A 150 -16.74 -4.20 10.76
N PRO A 151 -17.29 -4.85 11.80
CA PRO A 151 -18.38 -4.29 12.62
C PRO A 151 -18.06 -2.94 13.28
N ASP A 152 -16.76 -2.65 13.49
CA ASP A 152 -16.27 -1.39 14.04
C ASP A 152 -16.05 -0.30 12.96
N GLY A 153 -16.55 -0.53 11.73
CA GLY A 153 -16.44 0.39 10.60
C GLY A 153 -15.06 0.45 9.97
N ARG A 154 -14.09 -0.38 10.40
CA ARG A 154 -12.78 -0.48 9.74
C ARG A 154 -12.89 -1.27 8.45
N ILE A 155 -12.09 -0.89 7.47
CA ILE A 155 -11.91 -1.67 6.24
C ILE A 155 -10.68 -2.55 6.40
N THR A 156 -10.78 -3.81 6.00
CA THR A 156 -9.65 -4.74 5.98
C THR A 156 -9.61 -5.49 4.65
N VAL A 157 -8.41 -5.73 4.14
CA VAL A 157 -8.18 -6.72 3.09
C VAL A 157 -7.50 -7.90 3.76
N ARG A 158 -8.14 -9.07 3.68
CA ARG A 158 -7.55 -10.28 4.26
C ARG A 158 -6.24 -10.62 3.55
N ARG A 159 -5.25 -11.02 4.34
CA ARG A 159 -3.90 -11.30 3.86
C ARG A 159 -3.85 -12.41 2.80
N ASP A 160 -4.69 -13.43 2.95
CA ASP A 160 -4.78 -14.55 2.00
C ASP A 160 -5.29 -14.11 0.61
N LEU A 161 -6.12 -13.06 0.54
CA LEU A 161 -6.57 -12.49 -0.74
C LEU A 161 -5.45 -11.73 -1.46
N LEU A 162 -4.41 -11.27 -0.76
CA LEU A 162 -3.28 -10.59 -1.41
C LEU A 162 -2.52 -11.51 -2.36
N ALA A 163 -2.43 -12.81 -2.06
CA ALA A 163 -1.82 -13.78 -2.96
C ALA A 163 -2.62 -13.94 -4.27
N LEU A 164 -3.95 -13.95 -4.18
CA LEU A 164 -4.83 -14.01 -5.34
C LEU A 164 -4.76 -12.73 -6.19
N ILE A 165 -4.74 -11.57 -5.52
CA ILE A 165 -4.62 -10.27 -6.18
C ILE A 165 -3.29 -10.17 -6.92
N ALA A 166 -2.19 -10.57 -6.29
CA ALA A 166 -0.88 -10.61 -6.91
C ALA A 166 -0.87 -11.51 -8.16
N THR A 167 -1.34 -12.75 -8.02
CA THR A 167 -1.40 -13.72 -9.13
C THR A 167 -2.27 -13.22 -10.28
N ARG A 168 -3.39 -12.55 -9.98
CA ARG A 168 -4.28 -11.98 -11.00
C ARG A 168 -3.58 -10.87 -11.79
N LEU A 169 -2.85 -9.98 -11.09
CA LEU A 169 -2.11 -8.91 -11.75
C LEU A 169 -1.05 -9.49 -12.71
N ASP A 170 -0.31 -10.50 -12.25
CA ASP A 170 0.71 -11.19 -13.06
C ASP A 170 0.10 -11.88 -14.29
N ALA A 171 -1.08 -12.49 -14.16
CA ALA A 171 -1.79 -13.13 -15.27
C ALA A 171 -2.34 -12.10 -16.30
N MET A 172 -2.79 -10.94 -15.83
CA MET A 172 -3.22 -9.85 -16.72
C MET A 172 -2.05 -9.33 -17.56
N VAL A 173 -0.84 -9.28 -16.99
CA VAL A 173 0.38 -8.95 -17.74
C VAL A 173 0.68 -10.01 -18.82
N ALA A 174 0.63 -11.29 -18.47
CA ALA A 174 0.94 -12.38 -19.39
C ALA A 174 0.00 -12.42 -20.61
N SER A 175 -1.30 -12.15 -20.40
CA SER A 175 -2.29 -12.09 -21.48
C SER A 175 -2.12 -10.89 -22.43
N HIS A 176 -1.61 -9.75 -21.94
CA HIS A 176 -1.29 -8.60 -22.79
C HIS A 176 -0.02 -8.79 -23.63
N ALA A 177 0.89 -9.68 -23.22
CA ALA A 177 2.10 -10.00 -23.97
C ALA A 177 1.87 -11.03 -25.10
N GLY A 178 0.87 -11.91 -24.97
CA GLY A 178 0.53 -12.92 -25.99
C GLY A 178 -0.33 -12.42 -27.16
N ASN A 179 -0.87 -11.21 -27.07
CA ASN A 179 -1.71 -10.57 -28.09
C ASN A 179 -0.94 -9.52 -28.95
N ARG A 180 0.40 -9.58 -28.97
CA ARG A 180 1.25 -8.70 -29.79
C ARG A 180 2.07 -9.48 -30.79
#